data_AF-A0AAW8ILI3-F1
#
_entry.id   AF-A0AAW8ILI3-F1
#
_cell.length_a   1.000
_cell.length_b   1.000
_cell.length_c   1.000
_cell.angle_alpha   90.00
_cell.angle_beta   90.00
_cell.angle_gamma   90.00
#
_symmetry.space_group_name_H-M   'P 1'
#
loop_
_entity.id
_entity.type
_entity.pdbx_description
1 polymer ?
#
loop_
_entity_poly.entity_id
_entity_poly.type
_entity_poly.pdbx_seq_one_letter_code
_entity_poly.pdbx_strand_id
1 'polypeptide(L)' 'MYGVDGRKFQRQYKQSISNFKNWKQKSHAEDWILYPENLSHHLSLDEVALSDGELYTVLTSKKAMGRKGSI' A
#
# COMPACT_ATOMS: atom_id res chain seq x y z
N MET A 1 -16.51 -22.36 -7.97
CA MET A 1 -15.53 -21.81 -7.00
C MET A 1 -14.20 -21.72 -7.73
N TYR A 2 -13.74 -20.52 -8.08
CA TYR A 2 -12.71 -20.32 -9.10
C TYR A 2 -11.38 -21.00 -8.73
N GLY A 3 -11.00 -22.02 -9.51
CA GLY A 3 -9.84 -22.90 -9.32
C GLY A 3 -8.50 -22.23 -9.64
N VAL A 4 -8.24 -21.06 -9.08
CA VAL A 4 -6.95 -20.37 -9.20
C VAL A 4 -6.06 -20.79 -8.03
N ASP A 5 -4.94 -21.44 -8.34
CA ASP A 5 -3.89 -21.74 -7.35
C ASP A 5 -3.33 -20.42 -6.79
N GLY A 6 -3.57 -20.17 -5.50
CA GLY A 6 -3.15 -18.95 -4.81
C GLY A 6 -1.65 -18.70 -4.86
N ARG A 7 -0.81 -19.74 -4.81
CA ARG A 7 0.65 -19.60 -4.89
C ARG A 7 1.07 -19.17 -6.29
N LYS A 8 0.45 -19.76 -7.32
CA LYS A 8 0.69 -19.38 -8.72
C LYS A 8 0.24 -17.94 -8.97
N PHE A 9 -0.91 -17.56 -8.43
CA PHE A 9 -1.43 -16.20 -8.54
C PHE A 9 -0.55 -15.17 -7.85
N GLN A 10 -0.15 -15.40 -6.59
CA GLN A 10 0.77 -14.50 -5.88
C GLN A 10 2.08 -14.27 -6.64
N ARG A 11 2.66 -15.35 -7.19
CA ARG A 11 3.87 -15.25 -8.01
C ARG A 11 3.64 -14.41 -9.26
N GLN A 12 2.57 -14.67 -10.02
CA GLN A 12 2.23 -13.88 -11.21
C GLN A 12 1.92 -12.42 -10.86
N TYR A 13 1.24 -12.19 -9.74
CA TYR A 13 0.93 -10.86 -9.25
C TYR A 13 2.22 -10.07 -9.01
N LYS A 14 3.15 -10.59 -8.22
CA LYS A 14 4.44 -9.93 -7.94
C LYS A 14 5.32 -9.77 -9.18
N GLN A 15 5.36 -10.78 -10.05
CA GLN A 15 6.34 -10.83 -11.15
C GLN A 15 5.88 -10.14 -12.44
N SER A 16 4.57 -10.08 -12.68
CA SER A 16 4.03 -9.71 -14.00
C SER A 16 2.82 -8.78 -13.97
N ILE A 17 1.93 -8.87 -12.97
CA ILE A 17 0.63 -8.15 -13.00
C ILE A 17 0.67 -6.83 -12.20
N SER A 18 1.35 -6.82 -11.06
CA SER A 18 1.35 -5.67 -10.14
C SER A 18 2.24 -4.51 -10.56
N ASN A 19 3.00 -4.64 -11.66
CA ASN A 19 4.06 -3.71 -12.06
C ASN A 19 5.12 -3.47 -10.97
N PHE A 20 5.23 -4.33 -9.97
CA PHE A 20 6.16 -4.17 -8.84
C PHE A 20 7.61 -3.92 -9.29
N LYS A 21 8.06 -4.55 -10.38
CA LYS A 21 9.42 -4.34 -10.91
C LYS A 21 9.66 -2.93 -11.45
N ASN A 22 8.64 -2.31 -12.04
CA ASN A 22 8.69 -0.98 -12.65
C ASN A 22 8.09 0.10 -11.73
N TRP A 23 7.79 -0.26 -10.49
CA TRP A 23 7.19 0.67 -9.54
C TRP A 23 8.20 1.76 -9.19
N LYS A 24 7.83 3.02 -9.50
CA LYS A 24 8.73 4.18 -9.33
C LYS A 24 9.23 4.35 -7.89
N GLN A 25 8.43 3.94 -6.91
CA GLN A 25 8.79 4.08 -5.49
C GLN A 25 9.65 2.94 -4.95
N LYS A 26 9.90 1.90 -5.74
CA LYS A 26 10.58 0.67 -5.31
C LYS A 26 11.95 0.93 -4.65
N SER A 27 12.70 1.95 -5.08
CA SER A 27 14.04 2.22 -4.55
C SER A 27 14.05 2.85 -3.16
N HIS A 28 12.94 3.45 -2.73
CA HIS A 28 12.82 4.15 -1.43
C HIS A 28 11.63 3.64 -0.60
N ALA A 29 10.93 2.59 -1.07
CA ALA A 29 9.73 2.07 -0.44
C ALA A 29 9.98 1.47 0.96
N GLU A 30 11.24 1.13 1.29
CA GLU A 30 11.64 0.70 2.64
C GLU A 30 11.70 1.88 3.62
N ASP A 31 11.99 3.08 3.14
CA ASP A 31 12.07 4.29 3.97
C ASP A 31 10.72 5.01 4.06
N TRP A 32 10.06 5.23 2.92
CA TRP A 32 8.78 5.94 2.85
C TRP A 32 8.06 5.72 1.51
N ILE A 33 6.75 5.94 1.53
CA ILE A 33 5.87 5.91 0.35
C ILE A 33 4.92 7.09 0.48
N LEU A 34 4.82 7.92 -0.56
CA LEU A 34 3.94 9.09 -0.56
C LEU A 34 3.05 9.11 -1.80
N TYR A 35 1.77 9.43 -1.58
CA TYR A 35 0.78 9.67 -2.62
C TYR A 35 0.28 11.11 -2.48
N PRO A 36 0.89 12.08 -3.19
CA PRO A 36 0.55 13.49 -3.05
C PRO A 36 -0.93 13.79 -3.27
N GLU A 37 -1.60 13.00 -4.12
CA GLU A 37 -3.03 13.10 -4.43
C GLU A 37 -3.91 12.86 -3.19
N ASN A 38 -3.38 12.14 -2.20
CA ASN A 38 -4.10 11.80 -0.99
C ASN A 38 -3.88 12.82 0.12
N LEU A 39 -2.97 13.79 -0.03
CA LEU A 39 -2.74 14.82 0.98
C LEU A 39 -3.94 15.79 1.06
N SER A 40 -4.29 16.19 2.28
CA SER A 40 -5.31 17.21 2.50
C SER A 40 -4.96 18.10 3.68
N HIS A 41 -5.74 19.16 3.89
CA HIS A 41 -5.59 20.05 5.04
C HIS A 41 -5.78 19.35 6.39
N HIS A 42 -6.43 18.18 6.43
CA HIS A 42 -6.71 17.43 7.65
C HIS A 42 -6.11 16.03 7.55
N LEU A 43 -5.05 15.81 8.33
CA LEU A 43 -4.30 14.56 8.36
C LEU A 43 -4.46 13.85 9.72
N SER A 44 -4.36 12.53 9.70
CA SER A 44 -4.19 11.66 10.87
C SER A 44 -2.87 10.94 10.78
N LEU A 45 -2.25 10.74 11.94
CA LEU A 45 -1.10 9.87 12.12
C LEU A 45 -1.55 8.66 12.93
N ASP A 46 -1.25 7.49 12.40
CA ASP A 46 -1.54 6.21 13.02
C ASP A 46 -0.27 5.34 12.99
N GLU A 47 -0.15 4.40 13.92
CA GLU A 47 0.95 3.44 13.94
C GLU A 47 0.42 2.02 13.75
N VAL A 48 1.07 1.26 12.88
CA VAL A 48 0.71 -0.13 12.57
C VAL A 48 1.95 -0.98 12.72
N ALA A 49 1.91 -1.92 13.65
CA ALA A 49 2.89 -2.99 13.73
C ALA A 49 2.53 -4.07 12.70
N LEU A 50 3.42 -4.29 11.74
CA LEU A 50 3.34 -5.48 10.88
C LEU A 50 4.07 -6.65 11.57
N SER A 51 3.96 -7.83 10.97
CA SER A 51 4.68 -9.02 11.43
C SER A 51 6.19 -8.76 11.52
N ASP A 52 6.89 -9.54 12.33
CA ASP A 52 8.36 -9.53 12.42
C ASP A 52 8.98 -8.27 13.07
N GLY A 53 8.19 -7.52 13.84
CA GLY A 53 8.69 -6.40 14.66
C GLY A 53 8.83 -5.08 13.92
N GLU A 54 8.32 -4.99 12.68
CA GLU A 54 8.31 -3.76 11.90
C GLU A 54 7.17 -2.83 12.36
N LEU A 55 7.48 -1.57 12.64
CA LEU A 55 6.51 -0.53 12.99
C LEU A 55 6.44 0.52 11.89
N TYR A 56 5.25 0.75 11.36
CA TYR A 56 5.00 1.74 10.33
C TYR A 56 4.14 2.86 10.87
N THR A 57 4.59 4.10 10.67
CA THR A 57 3.74 5.28 10.82
C THR A 57 3.00 5.53 9.52
N VAL A 58 1.66 5.51 9.59
CA VAL A 58 0.78 5.75 8.44
C VAL A 58 0.21 7.15 8.56
N LEU A 59 0.42 7.96 7.51
CA LEU A 59 -0.20 9.26 7.37
C LEU A 59 -1.44 9.14 6.48
N THR A 60 -2.62 9.40 7.04
CA THR A 60 -3.89 9.28 6.32
C THR A 60 -4.60 10.63 6.21
N SER A 61 -5.38 10.81 5.14
CA SER A 61 -6.19 12.00 4.93
C SER A 61 -7.62 11.77 5.37
N LYS A 62 -8.17 12.70 6.17
CA LYS A 62 -9.54 12.62 6.66
C LYS A 62 -10.58 13.08 5.65
N LYS A 63 -10.15 13.58 4.49
CA LYS A 63 -11.02 14.16 3.46
C LYS A 63 -12.09 13.19 2.96
N ALA A 64 -11.71 11.92 2.75
CA ALA A 64 -12.61 10.91 2.17
C ALA A 64 -13.40 10.11 3.23
N MET A 65 -13.14 10.34 4.53
CA MET A 65 -13.84 9.74 5.66
C MET A 65 -13.97 8.19 5.58
N GLY A 66 -12.97 7.51 5.02
CA GLY A 66 -12.97 6.05 4.88
C GLY A 66 -14.04 5.47 3.95
N ARG A 67 -14.62 6.29 3.05
CA ARG A 67 -15.65 5.84 2.11
C ARG A 67 -15.05 5.07 0.93
N LYS A 68 -15.88 4.33 0.21
CA LYS A 68 -15.47 3.61 -1.01
C LYS A 68 -14.77 4.55 -2.00
N GLY A 69 -13.56 4.17 -2.44
CA GLY A 69 -12.74 4.99 -3.34
C GLY A 69 -11.79 5.96 -2.64
N SER A 70 -11.72 5.92 -1.31
CA SER A 70 -10.61 6.55 -0.57
C SER A 70 -9.32 5.81 -0.89
N ILE A 71 -8.26 6.56 -1.17
CA ILE A 71 -6.89 6.07 -1.41
C ILE A 71 -6.02 6.57 -0.27
#